data_AF-A0A2G5L828-F1
#
_entry.id   AF-A0A2G5L828-F1
#
_cell.length_a   1.000
_cell.length_b   1.000
_cell.length_c   1.000
_cell.angle_alpha   90.00
_cell.angle_beta   90.00
_cell.angle_gamma   90.00
#
_symmetry.space_group_name_H-M   'P 1'
#
loop_
_entity.id
_entity.type
_entity.pdbx_description
1 polymer ?
#
loop_
_entity_poly.entity_id
_entity_poly.type
_entity_poly.pdbx_seq_one_letter_code
_entity_poly.pdbx_strand_id
1 'polypeptide(L)' 'MKTEFIWYNPAEKEYQFGNKQDYIAIIKNSNQSENFVILDSFADINHSFREKLISRLRFLNSVRRSDIFEFI' A
#
# COMPACT_ATOMS: atom_id res chain seq x y z
N MET A 1 13.08 15.46 -7.61
CA MET A 1 12.03 15.22 -6.60
C MET A 1 11.65 13.76 -6.69
N LYS A 2 11.67 13.03 -5.57
CA LYS A 2 11.31 11.60 -5.55
C LYS A 2 9.86 11.49 -5.10
N THR A 3 8.98 11.13 -6.02
CA THR A 3 7.56 10.90 -5.71
C THR A 3 7.37 9.46 -5.30
N GLU A 4 6.79 9.26 -4.12
CA GLU A 4 6.33 7.95 -3.65
C GLU A 4 4.81 7.86 -3.76
N PHE A 5 4.33 6.65 -3.96
CA PHE A 5 2.93 6.31 -4.14
C PHE A 5 2.52 5.34 -3.05
N ILE A 6 1.25 5.46 -2.65
CA ILE A 6 0.55 4.45 -1.87
C ILE A 6 -0.49 3.84 -2.79
N TRP A 7 -0.48 2.52 -2.90
CA TRP A 7 -1.51 1.79 -3.63
C TRP A 7 -2.02 0.62 -2.80
N TYR A 8 -3.18 0.13 -3.21
CA TYR A 8 -3.87 -0.95 -2.53
C TYR A 8 -4.41 -1.94 -3.56
N ASN A 9 -4.24 -3.23 -3.27
CA ASN A 9 -4.89 -4.30 -4.01
C ASN A 9 -6.00 -4.90 -3.11
N PRO A 10 -7.30 -4.71 -3.45
CA PRO A 10 -8.42 -5.28 -2.71
C PRO A 10 -8.37 -6.80 -2.56
N ALA A 11 -7.79 -7.52 -3.53
CA ALA A 11 -7.64 -8.97 -3.44
C ALA A 11 -6.64 -9.39 -2.34
N GLU A 12 -5.54 -8.65 -2.20
CA GLU A 12 -4.51 -8.94 -1.19
C GLU A 12 -4.82 -8.33 0.19
N LYS A 13 -5.78 -7.41 0.25
CA LYS A 13 -6.13 -6.66 1.47
C LYS A 13 -4.90 -6.05 2.13
N GLU A 14 -4.01 -5.47 1.32
CA GLU A 14 -2.74 -4.93 1.79
C GLU A 14 -2.38 -3.60 1.10
N TYR A 15 -1.82 -2.67 1.88
CA TYR A 15 -1.28 -1.39 1.41
C TYR A 15 0.17 -1.59 0.99
N GLN A 16 0.52 -1.07 -0.18
CA GLN A 16 1.85 -1.17 -0.76
C GLN A 16 2.40 0.23 -1.05
N PHE A 17 3.72 0.34 -1.06
CA PHE A 17 4.45 1.61 -1.06
C PHE A 17 5.67 1.53 -1.97
N GLY A 18 5.98 2.63 -2.65
CA GLY A 18 7.18 2.72 -3.47
C GLY A 18 7.09 3.84 -4.48
N ASN A 19 8.01 3.85 -5.43
CA ASN A 19 8.02 4.82 -6.51
C ASN A 19 7.17 4.34 -7.71
N LYS A 20 7.05 5.18 -8.75
CA LYS A 20 6.27 4.84 -9.95
C LYS A 20 6.76 3.57 -10.67
N GLN A 21 8.07 3.33 -10.69
CA GLN A 21 8.65 2.14 -11.32
C GLN A 21 8.32 0.89 -10.52
N ASP A 22 8.34 0.97 -9.18
CA ASP A 22 7.91 -0.14 -8.30
C ASP A 22 6.45 -0.51 -8.58
N TYR A 23 5.57 0.50 -8.64
CA TYR A 23 4.15 0.31 -8.98
C TYR A 23 3.98 -0.34 -10.37
N ILE A 24 4.64 0.20 -11.40
CA ILE A 24 4.55 -0.34 -12.77
C ILE A 24 5.09 -1.77 -12.85
N ALA A 25 6.18 -2.08 -12.12
CA ALA A 25 6.74 -3.41 -12.09
C ALA A 25 5.77 -4.41 -11.43
N ILE A 26 5.09 -4.01 -10.36
CA ILE A 26 4.12 -4.86 -9.67
C ILE A 26 2.90 -5.14 -10.56
N ILE A 27 2.29 -4.12 -11.15
CA ILE A 27 1.10 -4.32 -11.99
C ILE A 27 1.42 -5.17 -13.23
N LYS A 28 2.62 -5.03 -13.83
CA LYS A 28 3.00 -5.82 -15.02
C LYS A 28 3.22 -7.30 -14.71
N ASN A 29 3.61 -7.62 -13.48
CA ASN A 29 3.89 -8.99 -13.06
C ASN A 29 2.73 -9.62 -12.28
N SER A 30 1.62 -8.89 -12.09
CA SER A 30 0.45 -9.39 -11.38
C SER A 30 -0.64 -9.85 -12.35
N ASN A 31 -1.19 -11.05 -12.11
CA ASN A 31 -2.36 -11.56 -12.83
C ASN A 31 -3.68 -10.86 -12.42
N GLN A 32 -3.60 -9.87 -11.53
CA GLN A 32 -4.73 -9.11 -10.98
C GLN A 32 -4.46 -7.60 -11.08
N SER A 33 -3.73 -7.17 -12.11
CA SER A 33 -3.30 -5.79 -12.32
C SER A 33 -4.44 -4.77 -12.26
N GLU A 34 -5.63 -5.16 -12.72
CA GLU A 34 -6.86 -4.37 -12.73
C GLU A 34 -7.38 -4.01 -11.32
N ASN A 35 -6.94 -4.75 -10.31
CA ASN A 35 -7.35 -4.53 -8.93
C ASN A 35 -6.45 -3.50 -8.21
N PHE A 36 -5.32 -3.10 -8.80
CA PHE A 36 -4.41 -2.14 -8.17
C PHE A 36 -4.93 -0.70 -8.30
N VAL A 37 -5.18 -0.05 -7.16
CA VAL A 37 -5.64 1.34 -7.09
C VAL A 37 -4.59 2.21 -6.40
N ILE A 38 -4.11 3.25 -7.08
CA ILE A 38 -3.30 4.30 -6.46
C ILE A 38 -4.22 5.14 -5.57
N LEU A 39 -3.87 5.25 -4.29
CA LEU A 39 -4.63 5.99 -3.29
C LEU A 39 -4.12 7.41 -3.12
N ASP A 40 -2.80 7.58 -3.10
CA ASP A 40 -2.18 8.88 -2.87
C ASP A 40 -0.73 8.92 -3.39
N SER A 41 -0.20 10.12 -3.54
CA SER A 41 1.19 10.38 -3.96
C SER A 41 1.81 11.52 -3.15
N PHE A 42 3.06 11.34 -2.73
CA PHE A 42 3.78 12.30 -1.91
C PHE A 42 5.07 12.71 -2.61
N ALA A 43 5.30 14.02 -2.73
CA ALA A 43 6.57 14.55 -3.20
C ALA A 43 7.49 14.85 -2.00
N ASP A 44 8.73 14.35 -2.06
CA ASP A 44 9.80 14.67 -1.11
C ASP A 44 9.41 14.47 0.37
N ILE A 45 8.73 13.35 0.63
CA ILE A 45 8.32 12.94 1.96
C ILE A 45 9.56 12.69 2.86
N ASN A 46 9.53 13.24 4.08
CA ASN A 46 10.57 12.98 5.07
C ASN A 46 10.60 11.49 5.44
N HIS A 47 11.79 10.90 5.51
CA HIS A 47 11.98 9.47 5.84
C HIS A 47 11.31 9.04 7.16
N SER A 48 11.42 9.85 8.22
CA SER A 48 10.77 9.54 9.51
C SER A 48 9.25 9.55 9.42
N PHE A 49 8.69 10.47 8.63
CA PHE A 49 7.26 10.53 8.40
C PHE A 49 6.78 9.35 7.54
N ARG A 50 7.55 8.99 6.50
CA ARG A 50 7.31 7.79 5.67
C ARG A 50 7.21 6.52 6.51
N GLU A 51 8.19 6.26 7.38
CA GLU A 51 8.17 5.06 8.24
C GLU A 51 6.97 5.05 9.21
N LYS A 52 6.60 6.21 9.77
CA LYS A 52 5.40 6.34 10.61
C LYS A 52 4.11 6.06 9.82
N LEU A 53 4.03 6.54 8.57
CA LEU A 53 2.88 6.31 7.71
C LEU A 53 2.73 4.83 7.34
N ILE A 54 3.83 4.18 6.91
CA ILE A 54 3.86 2.74 6.61
C ILE A 54 3.46 1.92 7.84
N SER A 55 4.02 2.24 9.01
CA SER A 55 3.70 1.55 10.27
C SER A 55 2.20 1.67 10.62
N ARG A 56 1.62 2.87 10.51
CA ARG A 56 0.19 3.10 10.76
C ARG A 56 -0.70 2.32 9.80
N LEU A 57 -0.39 2.33 8.50
CA LEU A 57 -1.19 1.64 7.49
C LEU A 57 -1.10 0.11 7.63
N ARG A 58 0.07 -0.42 7.99
CA ARG A 58 0.22 -1.84 8.34
C ARG A 58 -0.58 -2.22 9.58
N PHE A 59 -0.56 -1.38 10.61
CA PHE A 59 -1.38 -1.58 11.81
C PHE A 59 -2.88 -1.58 11.47
N LEU A 60 -3.35 -0.65 10.64
CA LEU A 60 -4.75 -0.64 10.19
C LEU A 60 -5.12 -1.91 9.42
N ASN A 61 -4.22 -2.43 8.58
CA ASN A 61 -4.43 -3.72 7.92
C ASN A 61 -4.47 -4.89 8.90
N SER A 62 -3.62 -4.91 9.93
CA SER A 62 -3.65 -5.99 10.92
C SER A 62 -4.93 -5.98 11.73
N VAL A 63 -5.38 -4.81 12.20
CA VAL A 63 -6.64 -4.68 12.96
C VAL A 63 -7.83 -5.18 12.12
N ARG A 64 -7.94 -4.74 10.86
CA ARG A 64 -9.00 -5.22 9.96
C ARG A 64 -8.96 -6.73 9.72
N ARG A 65 -7.79 -7.37 9.75
CA ARG A 65 -7.68 -8.83 9.63
C ARG A 65 -8.06 -9.52 10.94
N SER A 66 -7.73 -8.94 12.10
CA SER A 66 -8.08 -9.45 13.42
C SER A 66 -9.60 -9.47 13.64
N ASP A 67 -10.31 -8.41 13.26
CA ASP A 67 -11.78 -8.32 13.43
C ASP A 67 -12.54 -9.35 12.57
N ILE A 68 -11.94 -9.86 11.49
CA ILE A 68 -12.54 -10.90 10.63
C ILE A 68 -12.43 -12.29 11.29
N PHE A 69 -11.46 -12.50 12.20
CA PHE A 69 -11.29 -13.78 12.89
C PHE A 69 -12.18 -13.95 14.14
N GLU A 70 -12.84 -12.90 14.64
CA GLU A 70 -13.77 -12.99 15.78
C GLU A 70 -15.22 -13.36 15.40
N PHE A 71 -15.51 -13.66 14.13
CA PHE A 71 -16.86 -14.01 13.64
C PHE A 71 -16.96 -15.38 12.94
N ILE A 72 -16.11 -16.35 13.31
CA ILE A 72 -16.26 -17.76 12.88
C ILE A 72 -16.56 -18.63 14.10
#